data_AF-A0A928X667-F1
#
_entry.id   AF-A0A928X667-F1
#
_cell.length_a   1.000
_cell.length_b   1.000
_cell.length_c   1.000
_cell.angle_alpha   90.00
_cell.angle_beta   90.00
_cell.angle_gamma   90.00
#
_symmetry.space_group_name_H-M   'P 1'
#
loop_
_entity.id
_entity.type
_entity.pdbx_description
1 polymer ?
#
loop_
_entity_poly.entity_id
_entity_poly.type
_entity_poly.pdbx_seq_one_letter_code
_entity_poly.pdbx_strand_id
1 'polypeptide(L)'
;MSNFLAPAPFDFVGIFKSIITRWYLYVGLAVVFVLLFIITALVKKPKVNNLSKTQNLVYMAIFSALCMVANIVQIPTPFIQASLVATMAFMSGILFGGAKGFIVAFLGDLIGGIIAPQGVYSPIIGVGTGMLGLIPGVVFYNVRLNDLLKIIISFALTFIVSSVLLNTVGVCLIYSPSALMIRLGELPIALVVHVLNCLLSIGIYQLLKKVLPKDKFLFIESEK
;
A
#
# COMPACT_ATOMS: atom_id res chain seq x y z
N MET A 1 3.98 9.30 -28.30
CA MET A 1 4.43 8.88 -26.95
C MET A 1 4.34 10.04 -25.95
N SER A 2 3.28 10.86 -25.98
CA SER A 2 3.22 12.09 -25.15
C SER A 2 1.84 12.53 -24.66
N ASN A 3 0.75 11.83 -25.00
CA ASN A 3 -0.62 12.24 -24.60
C ASN A 3 -1.30 11.29 -23.61
N PHE A 4 -0.60 10.28 -23.09
CA PHE A 4 -1.16 9.31 -22.14
C PHE A 4 -0.99 9.74 -20.67
N LEU A 5 -0.25 10.83 -20.42
CA LEU A 5 0.10 11.38 -19.11
C LEU A 5 -0.13 12.90 -19.06
N ALA A 6 -1.20 13.40 -19.69
CA ALA A 6 -1.65 14.75 -19.33
C ALA A 6 -2.24 14.66 -17.91
N PRO A 7 -1.89 15.57 -16.99
CA PRO A 7 -2.53 15.61 -15.68
C PRO A 7 -4.01 15.90 -15.89
N ALA A 8 -4.84 14.85 -15.86
CA ALA A 8 -6.27 14.98 -15.87
C ALA A 8 -6.71 15.43 -14.47
N PRO A 9 -7.58 16.43 -14.34
CA PRO A 9 -8.13 16.79 -13.05
C PRO A 9 -8.85 15.59 -12.44
N PHE A 10 -8.89 15.51 -11.10
CA PHE A 10 -9.59 14.45 -10.40
C PHE A 10 -11.09 14.50 -10.75
N ASP A 11 -11.52 13.63 -11.67
CA ASP A 11 -12.89 13.61 -12.19
C ASP A 11 -13.75 12.60 -11.43
N PHE A 12 -14.45 13.09 -10.40
CA PHE A 12 -15.42 12.29 -9.65
C PHE A 12 -16.50 11.68 -10.56
N VAL A 13 -17.00 12.43 -11.55
CA VAL A 13 -18.12 11.99 -12.39
C VAL A 13 -17.68 10.87 -13.32
N GLY A 14 -16.48 10.98 -13.90
CA GLY A 14 -15.86 9.91 -14.69
C GLY A 14 -15.61 8.64 -13.87
N ILE A 15 -15.13 8.78 -12.63
CA ILE A 15 -14.91 7.65 -11.71
C ILE A 15 -16.23 6.95 -11.39
N PHE A 16 -17.26 7.68 -10.95
CA PHE A 16 -18.55 7.09 -10.61
C PHE A 16 -19.26 6.50 -11.83
N LYS A 17 -19.16 7.13 -13.01
CA LYS A 17 -19.72 6.60 -14.26
C LYS A 17 -19.04 5.30 -14.67
N SER A 18 -17.71 5.21 -14.53
CA SER A 18 -16.95 3.97 -14.75
C SER A 18 -17.38 2.86 -13.79
N ILE A 19 -17.55 3.18 -12.50
CA ILE A 19 -18.00 2.24 -11.46
C ILE A 19 -19.39 1.69 -11.78
N ILE A 20 -20.32 2.55 -12.18
CA ILE A 20 -21.71 2.16 -12.50
C ILE A 20 -21.74 1.35 -13.80
N THR A 21 -20.96 1.73 -14.82
CA THR A 21 -21.00 1.09 -16.15
C THR A 21 -20.32 -0.28 -16.14
N ARG A 22 -19.25 -0.47 -15.34
CA ARG A 22 -18.48 -1.72 -15.24
C ARG A 22 -18.67 -2.42 -13.89
N TRP A 23 -19.84 -2.25 -13.27
CA TRP A 23 -20.16 -2.69 -11.91
C TRP A 23 -19.85 -4.18 -11.64
N TYR A 24 -20.02 -5.06 -12.63
CA TYR A 24 -19.76 -6.50 -12.51
C TYR A 24 -18.28 -6.83 -12.20
N LEU A 25 -17.32 -5.99 -12.62
CA LEU A 25 -15.90 -6.15 -12.28
C LEU A 25 -15.61 -5.67 -10.85
N TYR A 26 -16.36 -4.67 -10.37
CA TYR A 26 -16.30 -4.21 -8.98
C TYR A 26 -16.95 -5.21 -8.00
N VAL A 27 -17.93 -6.00 -8.44
CA VAL A 27 -18.51 -7.10 -7.66
C VAL A 27 -17.50 -8.22 -7.44
N GLY A 28 -16.71 -8.59 -8.46
CA GLY A 28 -15.58 -9.50 -8.29
C GLY A 28 -14.53 -8.97 -7.30
N LEU A 29 -14.32 -7.65 -7.28
CA LEU A 29 -13.46 -6.96 -6.33
C LEU A 29 -14.05 -6.89 -4.92
N ALA A 30 -15.37 -6.76 -4.79
CA ALA A 30 -16.09 -6.81 -3.52
C ALA A 30 -15.92 -8.18 -2.86
N VAL A 31 -15.88 -9.27 -3.64
CA VAL A 31 -15.55 -10.61 -3.14
C VAL A 31 -14.11 -10.68 -2.62
N VAL A 32 -13.14 -10.05 -3.29
CA VAL A 32 -11.74 -9.99 -2.83
C VAL A 32 -11.62 -9.14 -1.56
N PHE A 33 -12.35 -8.03 -1.46
CA PHE A 33 -12.43 -7.20 -0.25
C PHE A 33 -13.10 -7.92 0.91
N VAL A 34 -14.17 -8.66 0.65
CA VAL A 34 -14.85 -9.50 1.63
C VAL A 34 -13.92 -10.62 2.06
N LEU A 35 -13.18 -11.27 1.16
CA LEU A 35 -12.16 -12.26 1.51
C LEU A 35 -11.00 -11.65 2.30
N LEU A 36 -10.52 -10.45 1.99
CA LEU A 36 -9.49 -9.74 2.77
C LEU A 36 -9.99 -9.29 4.14
N PHE A 37 -11.25 -8.87 4.22
CA PHE A 37 -11.91 -8.53 5.47
C PHE A 37 -12.14 -9.77 6.33
N ILE A 38 -12.50 -10.91 5.70
CA ILE A 38 -12.61 -12.21 6.34
C ILE A 38 -11.23 -12.68 6.81
N ILE A 39 -10.17 -12.59 6.01
CA ILE A 39 -8.79 -12.94 6.40
C ILE A 39 -8.35 -12.06 7.58
N THR A 40 -8.57 -10.75 7.54
CA THR A 40 -8.21 -9.85 8.65
C THR A 40 -9.12 -9.97 9.88
N ALA A 41 -10.36 -10.47 9.72
CA ALA A 41 -11.27 -10.79 10.82
C ALA A 41 -11.00 -12.16 11.45
N LEU A 42 -10.49 -13.13 10.67
CA LEU A 42 -10.13 -14.48 11.11
C LEU A 42 -8.72 -14.54 11.73
N VAL A 43 -7.84 -13.62 11.36
CA VAL A 43 -6.54 -13.45 12.02
C VAL A 43 -6.77 -12.87 13.42
N LYS A 44 -6.31 -13.60 14.46
CA LYS A 44 -6.32 -13.11 15.86
C LYS A 44 -5.78 -11.68 15.88
N LYS A 45 -6.51 -10.75 16.49
CA LYS A 45 -6.06 -9.35 16.65
C LYS A 45 -5.01 -9.30 17.76
N PRO A 46 -3.70 -9.30 17.47
CA PRO A 46 -2.71 -9.11 18.52
C PRO A 46 -2.90 -7.71 19.12
N LYS A 47 -2.55 -7.55 20.40
CA LYS A 47 -2.34 -6.21 20.96
C LYS A 47 -1.08 -5.63 20.32
N VAL A 48 -1.28 -4.82 19.28
CA VAL A 48 -0.20 -4.15 18.53
C VAL A 48 0.44 -3.03 19.35
N ASN A 49 -0.39 -2.24 20.03
CA ASN A 49 0.02 -1.08 20.80
C ASN A 49 -0.87 -0.87 22.03
N ASN A 50 -0.35 -0.14 23.01
CA ASN A 50 -1.08 0.25 24.22
C ASN A 50 -1.46 1.74 24.19
N LEU A 51 -1.89 2.22 23.01
CA LEU A 51 -2.27 3.61 22.79
C LEU A 51 -3.75 3.82 23.06
N SER A 52 -4.11 4.99 23.61
CA SER A 52 -5.51 5.41 23.69
C SER A 52 -6.15 5.48 22.29
N LYS A 53 -7.48 5.39 22.21
CA LYS A 53 -8.21 5.45 20.93
C LYS A 53 -7.87 6.73 20.16
N THR A 54 -7.80 7.87 20.85
CA THR A 54 -7.46 9.17 20.27
C THR A 54 -6.03 9.21 19.75
N GLN A 55 -5.06 8.72 20.52
CA GLN A 55 -3.66 8.68 20.08
C GLN A 55 -3.51 7.80 18.84
N ASN A 56 -4.13 6.62 18.84
CA ASN A 56 -4.15 5.73 17.68
C ASN A 56 -4.69 6.46 16.43
N LEU A 57 -5.78 7.21 16.55
CA LEU A 57 -6.33 7.99 15.45
C LEU A 57 -5.35 9.05 14.93
N VAL A 58 -4.75 9.83 15.83
CA VAL A 58 -3.81 10.89 15.47
C VAL A 58 -2.57 10.32 14.76
N TYR A 59 -2.00 9.23 15.28
CA TYR A 59 -0.85 8.60 14.62
C TYR A 59 -1.20 8.03 13.24
N MET A 60 -2.39 7.44 13.07
CA MET A 60 -2.86 6.99 11.76
C MET A 60 -3.01 8.16 10.78
N ALA A 61 -3.54 9.31 11.24
CA ALA A 61 -3.67 10.51 10.41
C ALA A 61 -2.30 11.05 9.97
N ILE A 62 -1.32 11.12 10.89
CA ILE A 62 0.04 11.55 10.57
C ILE A 62 0.70 10.62 9.56
N PHE A 63 0.59 9.28 9.75
CA PHE A 63 1.14 8.32 8.79
C PHE A 63 0.44 8.38 7.43
N SER A 64 -0.87 8.66 7.40
CA SER A 64 -1.61 8.82 6.15
C SER A 64 -1.13 10.05 5.38
N ALA A 65 -0.92 11.17 6.07
CA ALA A 65 -0.30 12.36 5.50
C ALA A 65 1.13 12.08 4.99
N LEU A 66 1.91 11.28 5.73
CA LEU A 66 3.26 10.91 5.31
C LEU A 66 3.26 9.98 4.08
N CYS A 67 2.33 9.03 3.99
CA CYS A 67 2.10 8.22 2.79
C CYS A 67 1.72 9.09 1.59
N MET A 68 0.85 10.09 1.79
CA MET A 68 0.47 11.05 0.75
C MET A 68 1.71 11.82 0.25
N VAL A 69 2.51 12.39 1.16
CA VAL A 69 3.74 13.11 0.78
C VAL A 69 4.71 12.19 0.05
N ALA A 70 4.88 10.95 0.51
CA ALA A 70 5.72 9.94 -0.15
C ALA A 70 5.21 9.52 -1.54
N ASN A 71 3.93 9.74 -1.85
CA ASN A 71 3.34 9.51 -3.17
C ASN A 71 3.63 10.66 -4.13
N ILE A 72 3.67 11.89 -3.60
CA ILE A 72 3.92 13.11 -4.37
C ILE A 72 5.42 13.29 -4.63
N VAL A 73 6.26 13.05 -3.62
CA VAL A 73 7.71 13.16 -3.70
C VAL A 73 8.26 11.92 -4.39
N GLN A 74 8.10 11.86 -5.70
CA GLN A 74 8.75 10.87 -6.55
C GLN A 74 10.14 11.41 -6.89
N ILE A 75 11.19 10.62 -6.65
CA ILE A 75 12.55 11.00 -7.05
C ILE A 75 12.64 10.80 -8.57
N PRO A 76 12.70 11.88 -9.38
CA PRO A 76 12.69 11.75 -10.82
C PRO A 76 14.11 11.44 -11.27
N THR A 77 14.51 10.17 -11.22
CA THR A 77 15.69 9.74 -11.96
C THR A 77 15.27 9.42 -13.40
N PRO A 78 16.12 9.67 -14.41
CA PRO A 78 15.77 9.50 -15.83
C PRO A 78 15.34 8.07 -16.22
N PHE A 79 15.55 7.08 -15.35
CA PHE A 79 15.23 5.68 -15.60
C PHE A 79 14.27 5.05 -14.57
N ILE A 80 14.10 5.67 -13.39
CA ILE A 80 13.33 5.08 -12.28
C ILE A 80 12.55 6.18 -11.54
N GLN A 81 11.22 6.11 -11.59
CA GLN A 81 10.34 6.85 -10.68
C GLN A 81 10.16 6.02 -9.40
N ALA A 82 11.05 6.20 -8.44
CA ALA A 82 10.98 5.49 -7.17
C ALA A 82 10.01 6.23 -6.23
N SER A 83 8.83 5.66 -6.00
CA SER A 83 7.91 6.13 -4.96
C SER A 83 8.25 5.49 -3.61
N LEU A 84 8.19 6.29 -2.54
CA LEU A 84 8.49 5.86 -1.17
C LEU A 84 7.25 5.37 -0.41
N VAL A 85 6.09 5.38 -1.08
CA VAL A 85 4.79 4.98 -0.52
C VAL A 85 4.84 3.57 0.05
N ALA A 86 5.48 2.64 -0.66
CA ALA A 86 5.56 1.24 -0.22
C ALA A 86 6.26 1.11 1.14
N THR A 87 7.32 1.87 1.36
CA THR A 87 8.04 1.90 2.64
C THR A 87 7.15 2.47 3.76
N MET A 88 6.46 3.59 3.50
CA MET A 88 5.59 4.21 4.50
C MET A 88 4.36 3.34 4.85
N ALA A 89 3.74 2.75 3.83
CA ALA A 89 2.62 1.83 3.99
C ALA A 89 3.05 0.59 4.80
N PHE A 90 4.22 0.03 4.50
CA PHE A 90 4.77 -1.11 5.21
C PHE A 90 4.98 -0.81 6.71
N MET A 91 5.53 0.37 7.03
CA MET A 91 5.70 0.80 8.42
C MET A 91 4.37 0.98 9.15
N SER A 92 3.35 1.52 8.46
CA SER A 92 2.01 1.63 9.05
C SER A 92 1.40 0.26 9.39
N GLY A 93 1.68 -0.76 8.57
CA GLY A 93 1.27 -2.14 8.82
C GLY A 93 1.91 -2.73 10.08
N ILE A 94 3.21 -2.49 10.29
CA ILE A 94 3.93 -2.96 11.47
C ILE A 94 3.50 -2.20 12.74
N LEU A 95 3.24 -0.89 12.64
CA LEU A 95 2.95 -0.04 13.80
C LEU A 95 1.51 -0.13 14.31
N PHE A 96 0.55 -0.34 13.40
CA PHE A 96 -0.88 -0.31 13.71
C PHE A 96 -1.58 -1.66 13.46
N GLY A 97 -0.90 -2.62 12.81
CA GLY A 97 -1.46 -3.90 12.39
C GLY A 97 -2.12 -3.84 11.00
N GLY A 98 -2.41 -5.00 10.42
CA GLY A 98 -2.85 -5.11 9.02
C GLY A 98 -4.07 -4.26 8.64
N ALA A 99 -5.16 -4.31 9.43
CA ALA A 99 -6.39 -3.58 9.08
C ALA A 99 -6.23 -2.06 9.15
N LYS A 100 -5.50 -1.54 10.15
CA LYS A 100 -5.25 -0.11 10.29
C LYS A 100 -4.21 0.38 9.28
N GLY A 101 -3.17 -0.41 9.01
CA GLY A 101 -2.18 -0.13 7.97
C GLY A 101 -2.81 -0.05 6.58
N PHE A 102 -3.79 -0.91 6.29
CA PHE A 102 -4.59 -0.81 5.06
C PHE A 102 -5.28 0.54 4.92
N ILE A 103 -6.00 0.97 5.96
CA ILE A 103 -6.74 2.24 5.95
C ILE A 103 -5.77 3.42 5.75
N VAL A 104 -4.65 3.43 6.46
CA VAL A 104 -3.65 4.50 6.38
C VAL A 104 -3.06 4.63 4.98
N ALA A 105 -2.67 3.52 4.36
CA ALA A 105 -2.09 3.51 3.03
C ALA A 105 -3.11 3.84 1.94
N PHE A 106 -4.33 3.27 2.03
CA PHE A 106 -5.43 3.59 1.12
C PHE A 106 -5.81 5.07 1.16
N LEU A 107 -5.96 5.64 2.36
CA LEU A 107 -6.27 7.07 2.52
C LEU A 107 -5.14 7.96 2.02
N GLY A 108 -3.88 7.58 2.26
CA GLY A 108 -2.73 8.34 1.76
C GLY A 108 -2.70 8.40 0.24
N ASP A 109 -3.04 7.30 -0.44
CA ASP A 109 -3.15 7.23 -1.89
C ASP A 109 -4.35 8.00 -2.43
N LEU A 110 -5.52 7.85 -1.82
CA LEU A 110 -6.74 8.58 -2.22
C LEU A 110 -6.54 10.09 -2.11
N ILE A 111 -6.02 10.56 -0.97
CA ILE A 111 -5.75 11.99 -0.74
C ILE A 111 -4.66 12.47 -1.71
N GLY A 112 -3.62 11.66 -1.94
CA GLY A 112 -2.59 11.95 -2.93
C GLY A 112 -3.14 12.12 -4.35
N GLY A 113 -4.05 11.23 -4.77
CA GLY A 113 -4.71 11.30 -6.07
C GLY A 113 -5.62 12.51 -6.22
N ILE A 114 -6.25 12.98 -5.14
CA ILE A 114 -7.08 14.20 -5.15
C ILE A 114 -6.21 15.46 -5.27
N ILE A 115 -5.11 15.53 -4.52
CA ILE A 115 -4.28 16.75 -4.40
C ILE A 115 -3.27 16.88 -5.55
N ALA A 116 -2.68 15.77 -5.99
CA ALA A 116 -1.69 15.73 -7.05
C ALA A 116 -2.02 14.59 -8.04
N PRO A 117 -3.01 14.80 -8.93
CA PRO A 117 -3.44 13.76 -9.85
C PRO A 117 -2.33 13.42 -10.86
N GLN A 118 -1.81 12.20 -10.78
CA GLN A 118 -0.82 11.65 -11.71
C GLN A 118 -1.48 10.89 -12.88
N GLY A 119 -2.67 11.32 -13.29
CA GLY A 119 -3.52 10.66 -14.29
C GLY A 119 -4.89 10.28 -13.72
N VAL A 120 -5.63 9.43 -14.45
CA VAL A 120 -6.96 8.96 -14.02
C VAL A 120 -6.83 8.09 -12.78
N TYR A 121 -7.46 8.49 -11.67
CA TYR A 121 -7.44 7.72 -10.44
C TYR A 121 -8.22 6.40 -10.59
N SER A 122 -7.54 5.28 -10.30
CA SER A 122 -8.18 3.97 -10.23
C SER A 122 -8.41 3.61 -8.77
N PRO A 123 -9.66 3.43 -8.32
CA PRO A 123 -9.93 2.93 -6.97
C PRO A 123 -9.20 1.62 -6.66
N ILE A 124 -9.01 0.77 -7.69
CA ILE A 124 -8.37 -0.55 -7.59
C ILE A 124 -6.87 -0.44 -7.34
N ILE A 125 -6.22 0.56 -7.94
CA ILE A 125 -4.82 0.86 -7.64
C ILE A 125 -4.70 1.35 -6.19
N GLY A 126 -5.65 2.17 -5.72
CA GLY A 126 -5.76 2.53 -4.31
C GLY A 126 -5.92 1.33 -3.37
N VAL A 127 -6.68 0.30 -3.75
CA VAL A 127 -6.72 -0.95 -2.98
C VAL A 127 -5.37 -1.65 -2.96
N GLY A 128 -4.66 -1.65 -4.09
CA GLY A 128 -3.29 -2.13 -4.19
C GLY A 128 -2.36 -1.44 -3.20
N THR A 129 -2.40 -0.11 -3.14
CA THR A 129 -1.60 0.65 -2.17
C THR A 129 -2.00 0.35 -0.73
N GLY A 130 -3.29 0.17 -0.45
CA GLY A 130 -3.78 -0.34 0.84
C GLY A 130 -3.20 -1.71 1.21
N MET A 131 -3.09 -2.62 0.23
CA MET A 131 -2.53 -3.95 0.45
C MET A 131 -1.06 -3.94 0.86
N LEU A 132 -0.31 -2.90 0.45
CA LEU A 132 1.06 -2.67 0.90
C LEU A 132 1.17 -2.49 2.43
N GLY A 133 0.11 -2.00 3.08
CA GLY A 133 0.04 -1.89 4.55
C GLY A 133 -0.58 -3.12 5.23
N LEU A 134 -1.53 -3.79 4.56
CA LEU A 134 -2.23 -4.95 5.12
C LEU A 134 -1.32 -6.17 5.28
N ILE A 135 -0.66 -6.57 4.19
CA ILE A 135 0.15 -7.79 4.12
C ILE A 135 1.25 -7.81 5.18
N PRO A 136 2.11 -6.77 5.31
CA PRO A 136 3.13 -6.77 6.35
C PRO A 136 2.52 -6.78 7.75
N GLY A 137 1.42 -6.06 7.97
CA GLY A 137 0.72 -6.05 9.25
C GLY A 137 -0.01 -7.36 9.58
N VAL A 138 -0.10 -8.34 8.68
CA VAL A 138 -0.58 -9.70 8.97
C VAL A 138 0.61 -10.65 9.14
N VAL A 139 1.56 -10.61 8.21
CA VAL A 139 2.74 -11.49 8.21
C VAL A 139 3.57 -11.31 9.49
N PHE A 140 3.77 -10.06 9.94
CA PHE A 140 4.59 -9.79 11.13
C PHE A 140 4.04 -10.43 12.42
N TYR A 141 2.72 -10.50 12.55
CA TYR A 141 2.05 -10.97 13.77
C TYR A 141 1.65 -12.44 13.73
N ASN A 142 1.50 -13.01 12.54
CA ASN A 142 1.07 -14.40 12.40
C ASN A 142 2.25 -15.37 12.18
N VAL A 143 3.37 -14.88 11.65
CA VAL A 143 4.49 -15.74 11.27
C VAL A 143 5.61 -15.64 12.31
N ARG A 144 6.00 -16.78 12.88
CA ARG A 144 7.16 -16.91 13.78
C ARG A 144 8.41 -17.26 12.98
N LEU A 145 9.01 -16.26 12.36
CA LEU A 145 10.29 -16.34 11.60
C LEU A 145 11.22 -15.21 12.03
N ASN A 146 12.47 -15.26 11.59
CA ASN A 146 13.42 -14.15 11.74
C ASN A 146 12.87 -12.87 11.10
N ASP A 147 13.06 -11.72 11.73
CA ASP A 147 12.52 -10.44 11.28
C ASP A 147 12.87 -10.10 9.83
N LEU A 148 14.10 -10.39 9.40
CA LEU A 148 14.53 -10.18 8.01
C LEU A 148 13.74 -11.06 7.03
N LEU A 149 13.48 -12.33 7.37
CA LEU A 149 12.68 -13.23 6.54
C LEU A 149 11.23 -12.76 6.48
N LYS A 150 10.66 -12.26 7.59
CA LYS A 150 9.31 -11.68 7.58
C LYS A 150 9.22 -10.50 6.63
N ILE A 151 10.22 -9.62 6.61
CA ILE A 151 10.26 -8.47 5.71
C ILE A 151 10.31 -8.93 4.26
N ILE A 152 11.23 -9.84 3.93
CA ILE A 152 11.39 -10.36 2.55
C ILE A 152 10.12 -11.03 2.06
N ILE A 153 9.51 -11.91 2.87
CA ILE A 153 8.26 -12.60 2.52
C ILE A 153 7.12 -11.60 2.34
N SER A 154 7.02 -10.60 3.24
CA SER A 154 5.99 -9.56 3.15
C SER A 154 6.13 -8.75 1.87
N PHE A 155 7.35 -8.33 1.51
CA PHE A 155 7.62 -7.60 0.27
C PHE A 155 7.36 -8.46 -0.97
N ALA A 156 7.71 -9.74 -0.96
CA ALA A 156 7.45 -10.66 -2.07
C ALA A 156 5.94 -10.84 -2.31
N LEU A 157 5.16 -11.09 -1.24
CA LEU A 157 3.71 -11.20 -1.31
C LEU A 157 3.07 -9.89 -1.78
N THR A 158 3.54 -8.78 -1.24
CA THR A 158 3.04 -7.45 -1.56
C THR A 158 3.32 -7.08 -3.02
N PHE A 159 4.47 -7.47 -3.58
CA PHE A 159 4.79 -7.28 -4.98
C PHE A 159 3.81 -8.04 -5.89
N ILE A 160 3.54 -9.31 -5.59
CA ILE A 160 2.62 -10.14 -6.38
C ILE A 160 1.20 -9.57 -6.31
N VAL A 161 0.71 -9.26 -5.11
CA VAL A 161 -0.69 -8.83 -4.91
C VAL A 161 -0.92 -7.40 -5.38
N SER A 162 -0.08 -6.45 -4.99
CA SER A 162 -0.26 -5.05 -5.34
C SER A 162 0.25 -4.75 -6.76
N SER A 163 1.53 -5.04 -7.04
CA SER A 163 2.20 -4.57 -8.25
C SER A 163 1.90 -5.40 -9.50
N VAL A 164 1.62 -6.71 -9.34
CA VAL A 164 1.32 -7.62 -10.45
C VAL A 164 -0.18 -7.82 -10.62
N LEU A 165 -0.95 -8.09 -9.57
CA LEU A 165 -2.39 -8.33 -9.69
C LEU A 165 -3.19 -7.02 -9.75
N LEU A 166 -3.23 -6.27 -8.64
CA LEU A 166 -4.16 -5.13 -8.52
C LEU A 166 -3.81 -3.98 -9.44
N ASN A 167 -2.53 -3.66 -9.60
CA ASN A 167 -2.10 -2.60 -10.50
C ASN A 167 -2.38 -2.95 -11.97
N THR A 168 -2.13 -4.20 -12.39
CA THR A 168 -2.42 -4.64 -13.77
C THR A 168 -3.92 -4.62 -14.07
N VAL A 169 -4.74 -5.11 -13.12
CA VAL A 169 -6.21 -5.03 -13.25
C VAL A 169 -6.67 -3.57 -13.31
N GLY A 170 -6.15 -2.71 -12.44
CA GLY A 170 -6.50 -1.30 -12.38
C GLY A 170 -6.20 -0.55 -13.68
N VAL A 171 -5.04 -0.82 -14.31
CA VAL A 171 -4.64 -0.22 -15.58
C VAL A 171 -5.46 -0.75 -16.75
N CYS A 172 -5.67 -2.06 -16.84
CA CYS A 172 -6.52 -2.68 -17.87
C CYS A 172 -7.95 -2.15 -17.85
N LEU A 173 -8.46 -1.77 -16.67
CA LEU A 173 -9.80 -1.22 -16.51
C LEU A 173 -9.90 0.22 -17.00
N ILE A 174 -8.88 1.05 -16.78
CA ILE A 174 -8.90 2.45 -17.24
C ILE A 174 -8.69 2.51 -18.75
N TYR A 175 -7.69 1.80 -19.27
CA TYR A 175 -7.22 2.05 -20.63
C TYR A 175 -7.73 1.04 -21.66
N SER A 176 -7.38 -0.24 -21.56
CA SER A 176 -7.77 -1.34 -22.48
C SER A 176 -6.92 -2.59 -22.17
N PRO A 177 -7.29 -3.82 -22.58
CA PRO A 177 -6.42 -5.00 -22.49
C PRO A 177 -5.03 -4.82 -23.12
N SER A 178 -4.88 -3.93 -24.11
CA SER A 178 -3.59 -3.59 -24.73
C SER A 178 -2.61 -2.89 -23.78
N ALA A 179 -3.08 -2.36 -22.64
CA ALA A 179 -2.22 -1.78 -21.62
C ALA A 179 -1.40 -2.84 -20.83
N LEU A 180 -1.76 -4.12 -20.95
CA LEU A 180 -1.00 -5.24 -20.36
C LEU A 180 0.40 -5.36 -20.97
N MET A 181 0.55 -5.08 -22.27
CA MET A 181 1.86 -5.11 -22.93
C MET A 181 2.79 -4.01 -22.43
N ILE A 182 2.26 -2.81 -22.20
CA ILE A 182 3.01 -1.69 -21.61
C ILE A 182 3.44 -2.08 -20.19
N ARG A 183 2.53 -2.68 -19.42
CA ARG A 183 2.82 -3.07 -18.03
C ARG A 183 3.88 -4.16 -17.90
N LEU A 184 3.89 -5.15 -18.80
CA LEU A 184 4.94 -6.17 -18.83
C LEU A 184 6.34 -5.57 -19.08
N GLY A 185 6.42 -4.49 -19.87
CA GLY A 185 7.66 -3.75 -20.09
C GLY A 185 8.14 -2.96 -18.86
N GLU A 186 7.23 -2.50 -18.01
CA GLU A 186 7.54 -1.73 -16.80
C GLU A 186 7.77 -2.59 -15.55
N LEU A 187 7.42 -3.88 -15.60
CA LEU A 187 7.52 -4.80 -14.46
C LEU A 187 8.95 -4.96 -13.92
N PRO A 188 10.01 -5.02 -14.75
CA PRO A 188 11.38 -5.06 -14.27
C PRO A 188 11.76 -3.81 -13.46
N ILE A 189 11.39 -2.63 -13.94
CA ILE A 189 11.65 -1.35 -13.25
C ILE A 189 10.87 -1.29 -11.94
N ALA A 190 9.60 -1.73 -11.95
CA ALA A 190 8.79 -1.81 -10.74
C ALA A 190 9.38 -2.78 -9.69
N LEU A 191 9.98 -3.88 -10.12
CA LEU A 191 10.68 -4.81 -9.23
C LEU A 191 11.89 -4.14 -8.58
N VAL A 192 12.70 -3.41 -9.35
CA VAL A 192 13.85 -2.65 -8.82
C VAL A 192 13.39 -1.64 -7.76
N VAL A 193 12.34 -0.86 -8.03
CA VAL A 193 11.75 0.08 -7.05
C VAL A 193 11.28 -0.65 -5.80
N HIS A 194 10.68 -1.83 -5.95
CA HIS A 194 10.21 -2.62 -4.82
C HIS A 194 11.35 -3.16 -3.96
N VAL A 195 12.45 -3.59 -4.59
CA VAL A 195 13.68 -4.04 -3.90
C VAL A 195 14.33 -2.87 -3.16
N LEU A 196 14.41 -1.69 -3.77
CA LEU A 196 14.90 -0.48 -3.10
C LEU A 196 14.05 -0.12 -1.88
N ASN A 197 12.72 -0.16 -2.01
CA ASN A 197 11.80 0.06 -0.88
C ASN A 197 11.95 -1.01 0.22
N CYS A 198 12.26 -2.26 -0.14
CA CYS A 198 12.56 -3.32 0.83
C CYS A 198 13.83 -3.01 1.62
N LEU A 199 14.91 -2.61 0.95
CA LEU A 199 16.17 -2.23 1.61
C LEU A 199 15.99 -1.02 2.53
N LEU A 200 15.25 0.00 2.08
CA LEU A 200 14.91 1.17 2.90
C LEU A 200 14.06 0.77 4.11
N SER A 201 13.09 -0.13 3.92
CA SER A 201 12.26 -0.63 5.00
C SER A 201 13.04 -1.42 6.04
N ILE A 202 14.08 -2.17 5.64
CA ILE A 202 14.98 -2.84 6.60
C ILE A 202 15.73 -1.80 7.44
N GLY A 203 16.28 -0.75 6.81
CA GLY A 203 16.99 0.32 7.51
C GLY A 203 16.08 1.06 8.49
N ILE A 204 14.88 1.44 8.04
CA ILE A 204 13.90 2.13 8.89
C ILE A 204 13.42 1.22 10.01
N TYR A 205 13.20 -0.08 9.75
CA TYR A 205 12.80 -1.03 10.78
C TYR A 205 13.83 -1.11 11.92
N GLN A 206 15.12 -1.14 11.59
CA GLN A 206 16.19 -1.13 12.60
C GLN A 206 16.24 0.17 13.40
N LEU A 207 15.99 1.32 12.76
CA LEU A 207 15.89 2.62 13.44
C LEU A 207 14.66 2.67 14.35
N LEU A 208 13.52 2.16 13.87
CA LEU A 208 12.26 2.14 14.60
C LEU A 208 12.40 1.34 15.89
N LYS A 209 13.07 0.17 15.87
CA LYS A 209 13.37 -0.61 17.09
C LYS A 209 14.17 0.18 18.14
N LYS A 210 15.01 1.13 17.72
CA LYS A 210 15.84 1.93 18.62
C LYS A 210 15.11 3.16 19.17
N VAL A 211 14.25 3.76 18.36
CA VAL A 211 13.63 5.07 18.66
C VAL A 211 12.25 4.93 19.32
N LEU A 212 11.49 3.87 19.05
CA LEU A 212 10.14 3.76 19.59
C LEU A 212 10.10 3.37 21.08
N PRO A 213 9.22 4.01 21.88
CA PRO A 213 9.00 3.65 23.27
C PRO A 213 8.43 2.23 23.39
N LYS A 214 9.16 1.35 24.08
CA LYS A 214 8.78 -0.06 24.28
C LYS A 214 7.51 -0.22 25.12
N ASP A 215 7.22 0.75 25.97
CA ASP A 215 6.03 0.85 26.83
C ASP A 215 4.71 1.04 26.04
N LYS A 216 4.78 1.60 24.82
CA LYS A 216 3.60 1.89 23.99
C LYS A 216 3.43 0.96 22.81
N PHE A 217 4.52 0.38 22.31
CA PHE A 217 4.53 -0.43 21.10
C PHE A 217 5.04 -1.85 21.36
N LEU A 218 4.10 -2.80 21.35
CA LEU A 218 4.31 -4.16 21.85
C LEU A 218 4.96 -5.10 20.84
N PHE A 219 5.09 -4.68 19.57
CA PHE A 219 5.76 -5.49 18.54
C PHE A 219 7.26 -5.66 18.79
N ILE A 220 7.86 -4.83 19.65
CA ILE A 220 9.26 -4.94 20.08
C ILE A 220 9.44 -6.11 21.08
N GLU A 221 8.37 -6.55 21.73
CA GLU A 221 8.39 -7.52 22.83
C GLU A 221 8.06 -8.96 22.39
N SER A 222 7.58 -9.14 21.15
CA SER A 222 7.32 -10.46 20.53
C SER A 222 8.61 -11.25 20.18
N GLU A 223 9.78 -10.74 20.57
CA GLU A 223 11.10 -11.35 20.37
C GLU A 223 11.53 -12.24 21.57
N LYS A 224 10.62 -12.53 22.52
CA LYS A 224 10.81 -13.55 23.57
C LYS A 224 10.16 -14.88 23.22
#